data_AF-A0A420YPH6-F1
#
_entry.id   AF-A0A420YPH6-F1
#
_cell.length_a   1.000
_cell.length_b   1.000
_cell.length_c   1.000
_cell.angle_alpha   90.00
_cell.angle_beta   90.00
_cell.angle_gamma   90.00
#
_symmetry.space_group_name_H-M   'P 1'
#
loop_
_entity.id
_entity.type
_entity.pdbx_description
1 polymer ?
#
loop_
_entity_poly.entity_id
_entity_poly.type
_entity_poly.pdbx_seq_one_letter_code
_entity_poly.pdbx_strand_id
1 'polypeptide(L)'
;MHLDIFQNKASKPTKSIKKWSNKTQALFLTQLGELLEEGFTLQETLEFTKLLLPKQETVIGKLMEQLLVGERFDEVLHFVGYSDSICSQIYLSMSTGSFALSCRTIGQYLTQKDIQLKKLRQVLIYPCILIVFLVCMVAAIRYLLLGQLQSMVQVESIKDHMMLYLIWNGFVYLPSIVLGVSLFIGTAVGIVYLFWKNKTILKRLRFLTRLPIVGSLVCQYYTFLYAREFAYF
;
A
#
# COMPACT_ATOMS: atom_id res chain seq x y z
N MET A 1 -15.64 -18.21 38.39
CA MET A 1 -15.17 -18.32 37.00
C MET A 1 -15.73 -17.12 36.25
N HIS A 2 -15.04 -15.98 36.31
CA HIS A 2 -15.49 -14.69 35.75
C HIS A 2 -14.67 -14.37 34.50
N LEU A 3 -15.34 -14.29 33.36
CA LEU A 3 -14.78 -14.00 32.03
C LEU A 3 -14.78 -12.47 31.77
N ASP A 4 -14.07 -11.71 32.60
CA ASP A 4 -14.00 -10.23 32.47
C ASP A 4 -12.67 -9.74 31.83
N ILE A 5 -12.01 -10.57 31.02
CA ILE A 5 -10.68 -10.26 30.43
C ILE A 5 -10.78 -9.38 29.16
N PHE A 6 -11.98 -9.09 28.66
CA PHE A 6 -12.18 -8.18 27.51
C PHE A 6 -12.83 -6.86 27.90
N GLN A 7 -12.46 -6.28 29.04
CA GLN A 7 -12.76 -4.87 29.28
C GLN A 7 -11.91 -4.00 28.35
N ASN A 8 -12.60 -3.57 27.30
CA ASN A 8 -12.28 -2.54 26.34
C ASN A 8 -11.85 -1.24 27.06
N LYS A 9 -10.59 -1.16 27.49
CA LYS A 9 -9.99 0.11 27.91
C LYS A 9 -9.68 0.86 26.62
N ALA A 10 -10.71 1.51 26.07
CA ALA A 10 -10.57 2.47 25.00
C ALA A 10 -9.53 3.50 25.45
N SER A 11 -8.32 3.40 24.91
CA SER A 11 -7.30 4.41 25.07
C SER A 11 -7.90 5.71 24.54
N LYS A 12 -8.06 6.68 25.44
CA LYS A 12 -8.54 8.01 25.09
C LYS A 12 -7.63 8.52 23.96
N PRO A 13 -8.16 9.08 22.86
CA PRO A 13 -7.33 9.57 21.79
C PRO A 13 -6.63 10.85 22.26
N THR A 14 -5.46 10.70 22.88
CA THR A 14 -4.57 11.82 23.20
C THR A 14 -4.09 12.39 21.87
N LYS A 15 -4.49 13.64 21.59
CA LYS A 15 -4.06 14.55 20.50
C LYS A 15 -3.19 13.89 19.40
N SER A 16 -3.81 13.69 18.23
CA SER A 16 -3.23 13.23 16.95
C SER A 16 -1.71 13.45 16.82
N ILE A 17 -0.94 12.42 17.20
CA ILE A 17 0.45 12.31 16.81
C ILE A 17 0.47 11.99 15.31
N LYS A 18 1.28 12.72 14.54
CA LYS A 18 1.42 12.48 13.11
C LYS A 18 2.02 11.10 12.90
N LYS A 19 1.26 10.21 12.26
CA LYS A 19 1.71 8.86 11.89
C LYS A 19 3.05 8.92 11.15
N TRP A 20 3.99 8.08 11.58
CA TRP A 20 5.30 7.97 10.95
C TRP A 20 5.21 7.31 9.58
N SER A 21 6.16 7.65 8.70
CA SER A 21 6.33 6.93 7.43
C SER A 21 6.86 5.52 7.69
N ASN A 22 6.57 4.56 6.81
CA ASN A 22 7.09 3.20 6.93
C ASN A 22 8.62 3.17 7.04
N LYS A 23 9.32 4.05 6.29
CA LYS A 23 10.78 4.20 6.37
C LYS A 23 11.24 4.65 7.75
N THR A 24 10.54 5.62 8.35
CA THR A 24 10.86 6.11 9.70
C THR A 24 10.60 5.02 10.74
N GLN A 25 9.46 4.32 10.63
CA GLN A 25 9.12 3.22 11.54
C GLN A 25 10.15 2.09 11.49
N ALA A 26 10.59 1.72 10.28
CA ALA A 26 11.61 0.72 10.06
C ALA A 26 12.94 1.13 10.70
N LEU A 27 13.42 2.35 10.38
CA LEU A 27 14.68 2.88 10.88
C LEU A 27 14.70 2.99 12.40
N PHE A 28 13.61 3.46 13.01
CA PHE A 28 13.49 3.58 14.46
C PHE A 28 13.65 2.23 15.16
N LEU A 29 12.90 1.19 14.77
CA LEU A 29 12.99 -0.13 15.41
C LEU A 29 14.32 -0.83 15.13
N THR A 30 14.89 -0.66 13.94
CA THR A 30 16.22 -1.22 13.63
C THR A 30 17.29 -0.64 14.53
N GLN A 31 17.38 0.70 14.64
CA GLN A 31 18.37 1.36 15.49
C GLN A 31 18.15 1.06 16.97
N LEU A 32 16.89 1.02 17.40
CA LEU A 32 16.55 0.70 18.77
C LEU A 32 16.93 -0.74 19.12
N GLY A 33 16.66 -1.70 18.24
CA GLY A 33 17.08 -3.09 18.43
C GLY A 33 18.60 -3.27 18.43
N GLU A 34 19.31 -2.59 17.52
CA GLU A 34 20.78 -2.63 17.45
C GLU A 34 21.41 -2.10 18.74
N LEU A 35 20.99 -0.92 19.22
CA LEU A 35 21.54 -0.35 20.46
C LEU A 35 21.20 -1.17 21.70
N LEU A 36 19.98 -1.72 21.78
CA LEU A 36 19.62 -2.61 22.89
C LEU A 36 20.41 -3.92 22.88
N GLU A 37 20.73 -4.48 21.71
CA GLU A 37 21.58 -5.68 21.60
C GLU A 37 23.02 -5.40 22.02
N GLU A 38 23.53 -4.20 21.76
CA GLU A 38 24.84 -3.73 22.23
C GLU A 38 24.85 -3.42 23.75
N GLY A 39 23.71 -3.54 24.44
CA GLY A 39 23.59 -3.43 25.89
C GLY A 39 23.21 -2.05 26.42
N PHE A 40 22.87 -1.10 25.54
CA PHE A 40 22.32 0.19 25.98
C PHE A 40 20.95 0.00 26.64
N THR A 41 20.62 0.85 27.61
CA THR A 41 19.28 0.89 28.20
C THR A 41 18.27 1.46 27.19
N LEU A 42 16.98 1.17 27.39
CA LEU A 42 15.91 1.74 26.56
C LEU A 42 15.91 3.27 26.59
N GLN A 43 16.22 3.88 27.73
CA GLN A 43 16.27 5.33 27.88
C GLN A 43 17.42 5.95 27.06
N GLU A 44 18.63 5.40 27.18
CA GLU A 44 19.79 5.84 26.39
C GLU A 44 19.53 5.67 24.90
N THR A 45 18.99 4.52 24.52
CA THR A 45 18.66 4.20 23.13
C THR A 45 17.65 5.18 22.53
N LEU A 46 16.63 5.59 23.30
CA LEU A 46 15.66 6.60 22.86
C LEU A 46 16.29 7.98 22.71
N GLU A 47 17.19 8.39 23.61
CA GLU A 47 17.95 9.64 23.47
C GLU A 47 18.88 9.64 22.26
N PHE A 48 19.57 8.53 21.98
CA PHE A 48 20.35 8.39 20.75
C PHE A 48 19.45 8.45 19.52
N THR A 49 18.34 7.72 19.51
CA THR A 49 17.43 7.68 18.37
C THR A 49 16.80 9.04 18.09
N LYS A 50 16.56 9.84 19.15
CA LYS A 50 16.12 11.23 19.06
C LYS A 50 17.14 12.11 18.31
N LEU A 51 18.44 11.92 18.55
CA LEU A 51 19.52 12.60 17.83
C LEU A 51 19.62 12.14 16.36
N LEU A 52 19.46 10.84 16.07
CA LEU A 52 19.51 10.30 14.71
C LEU A 52 18.31 10.72 13.85
N LEU A 53 17.15 10.99 14.46
CA LEU A 53 15.90 11.34 13.80
C LEU A 53 15.43 12.76 14.16
N PRO A 54 16.15 13.82 13.72
CA PRO A 54 15.87 15.20 14.14
C PRO A 54 14.48 15.68 13.73
N LYS A 55 13.90 15.15 12.64
CA LYS A 55 12.53 15.51 12.22
C LYS A 55 11.45 14.91 13.14
N GLN A 56 11.81 13.93 13.96
CA GLN A 56 10.93 13.17 14.84
C GLN A 56 11.26 13.43 16.32
N GLU A 57 12.23 14.29 16.61
CA GLU A 57 12.68 14.62 17.97
C GLU A 57 11.51 14.91 18.91
N THR A 58 10.59 15.79 18.49
CA THR A 58 9.41 16.17 19.27
C THR A 58 8.44 15.02 19.52
N VAL A 59 8.36 14.07 18.59
CA VAL A 59 7.51 12.89 18.74
C VAL A 59 8.18 11.90 19.68
N ILE A 60 9.48 11.63 19.50
CA ILE A 60 10.26 10.71 20.35
C ILE A 60 10.29 11.22 21.80
N GLY A 61 10.48 12.53 22.00
CA GLY A 61 10.40 13.13 23.34
C GLY A 61 9.06 12.89 24.02
N LYS A 62 7.95 12.99 23.28
CA LYS A 62 6.62 12.62 23.81
C LYS A 62 6.50 11.13 24.12
N LEU A 63 7.07 10.24 23.30
CA LEU A 63 7.09 8.81 23.61
C LEU A 63 7.82 8.55 24.92
N MET A 64 8.96 9.20 25.13
CA MET A 64 9.73 9.11 26.38
C MET A 64 8.94 9.64 27.58
N GLU A 65 8.25 10.78 27.45
CA GLU A 65 7.37 11.29 28.51
C GLU A 65 6.27 10.29 28.87
N GLN A 66 5.63 9.65 27.89
CA GLN A 66 4.59 8.63 28.16
C GLN A 66 5.17 7.40 28.87
N LEU A 67 6.35 6.95 28.45
CA LEU A 67 7.05 5.85 29.12
C LEU A 67 7.39 6.18 30.57
N LEU A 68 7.79 7.42 30.87
CA LEU A 68 8.07 7.87 32.25
C LEU A 68 6.82 7.89 33.14
N VAL A 69 5.64 8.13 32.56
CA VAL A 69 4.35 8.07 33.27
C VAL A 69 3.89 6.62 33.51
N GLY A 70 4.60 5.63 32.97
CA GLY A 70 4.35 4.21 33.16
C GLY A 70 3.51 3.56 32.05
N GLU A 71 3.29 4.25 30.93
CA GLU A 71 2.68 3.64 29.75
C GLU A 71 3.64 2.59 29.16
N ARG A 72 3.09 1.52 28.58
CA ARG A 72 3.89 0.45 28.00
C ARG A 72 4.46 0.84 26.64
N PHE A 73 5.65 0.34 26.32
CA PHE A 73 6.31 0.65 25.05
C PHE A 73 5.50 0.26 23.81
N ASP A 74 4.85 -0.91 23.81
CA ASP A 74 4.02 -1.36 22.70
C ASP A 74 2.77 -0.48 22.46
N GLU A 75 2.19 0.05 23.53
CA GLU A 75 1.05 0.98 23.48
C GLU A 75 1.48 2.34 22.91
N VAL A 76 2.66 2.80 23.32
CA VAL A 76 3.25 4.05 22.85
C VAL A 76 3.58 3.99 21.35
N LEU A 77 4.01 2.82 20.84
CA LEU A 77 4.22 2.61 19.40
C LEU A 77 2.93 2.72 18.57
N HIS A 78 1.77 2.36 19.15
CA HIS A 78 0.50 2.50 18.43
C HIS A 78 0.21 3.97 18.07
N PHE A 79 0.61 4.94 18.91
CA PHE A 79 0.42 6.36 18.66
C PHE A 79 1.21 6.90 17.46
N VAL A 80 2.35 6.29 17.11
CA VAL A 80 3.14 6.64 15.92
C VAL A 80 2.77 5.79 14.68
N GLY A 81 1.75 4.94 14.83
CA GLY A 81 1.06 4.25 13.75
C GLY A 81 1.66 2.93 13.31
N TYR A 82 2.37 2.23 14.21
CA TYR A 82 2.65 0.80 14.04
C TYR A 82 1.33 0.00 14.03
N SER A 83 1.31 -1.15 13.35
CA SER A 83 0.13 -2.01 13.29
C SER A 83 0.00 -2.87 14.54
N ASP A 84 -1.22 -3.26 14.89
CA ASP A 84 -1.53 -4.13 16.04
C ASP A 84 -0.69 -5.40 16.12
N SER A 85 -0.43 -6.06 14.98
CA SER A 85 0.44 -7.25 14.91
C SER A 85 1.88 -6.95 15.37
N ILE A 86 2.43 -5.79 15.00
CA ILE A 86 3.78 -5.38 15.41
C ILE A 86 3.80 -5.05 16.90
N CYS A 87 2.82 -4.27 17.39
CA CYS A 87 2.73 -3.95 18.82
C CYS A 87 2.60 -5.24 19.67
N SER A 88 1.80 -6.20 19.21
CA SER A 88 1.64 -7.50 19.90
C SER A 88 2.94 -8.30 19.96
N GLN A 89 3.69 -8.36 18.86
CA GLN A 89 5.01 -9.05 18.83
C GLN A 89 6.00 -8.39 19.79
N ILE A 90 6.01 -7.05 19.86
CA ILE A 90 6.83 -6.29 20.80
C ILE A 90 6.40 -6.55 22.25
N TYR A 91 5.10 -6.61 22.52
CA TYR A 91 4.60 -6.95 23.86
C TYR A 91 5.07 -8.34 24.31
N LEU A 92 4.91 -9.34 23.45
CA LEU A 92 5.30 -10.71 23.78
C LEU A 92 6.80 -10.82 24.03
N SER A 93 7.63 -10.16 23.21
CA SER A 93 9.08 -10.20 23.37
C SER A 93 9.59 -9.52 24.64
N MET A 94 8.88 -8.50 25.14
CA MET A 94 9.16 -7.91 26.45
C MET A 94 8.94 -8.91 27.59
N SER A 95 7.93 -9.78 27.47
CA SER A 95 7.64 -10.80 28.50
C SER A 95 8.58 -12.01 28.45
N THR A 96 9.12 -12.34 27.28
CA THR A 96 10.00 -13.50 27.08
C THR A 96 11.50 -13.17 27.13
N GLY A 97 11.86 -11.90 27.29
CA GLY A 97 13.26 -11.43 27.39
C GLY A 97 13.99 -11.27 26.06
N SER A 98 13.30 -11.38 24.92
CA SER A 98 13.88 -11.25 23.57
C SER A 98 13.63 -9.88 22.90
N PHE A 99 13.32 -8.85 23.71
CA PHE A 99 12.90 -7.53 23.25
C PHE A 99 13.84 -6.87 22.22
N ALA A 100 15.15 -6.88 22.48
CA ALA A 100 16.16 -6.27 21.60
C ALA A 100 16.15 -6.94 20.20
N LEU A 101 16.22 -8.27 20.18
CA LEU A 101 16.19 -9.09 18.96
C LEU A 101 14.89 -8.90 18.18
N SER A 102 13.75 -8.81 18.86
CA SER A 102 12.46 -8.57 18.20
C SER A 102 12.39 -7.18 17.58
N CYS A 103 12.87 -6.13 18.27
CA CYS A 103 12.95 -4.78 17.69
C CYS A 103 13.79 -4.77 16.41
N ARG A 104 14.98 -5.38 16.46
CA ARG A 104 15.89 -5.48 15.31
C ARG A 104 15.24 -6.21 14.15
N THR A 105 14.67 -7.39 14.42
CA THR A 105 14.03 -8.26 13.42
C THR A 105 12.84 -7.56 12.75
N ILE A 106 11.97 -6.93 13.54
CA ILE A 106 10.80 -6.20 13.02
C ILE A 106 11.24 -4.98 12.21
N GLY A 107 12.25 -4.24 12.67
CA GLY A 107 12.82 -3.12 11.92
C GLY A 107 13.38 -3.54 10.56
N GLN A 108 14.12 -4.65 10.51
CA GLN A 108 14.63 -5.23 9.26
C GLN A 108 13.49 -5.69 8.34
N TYR A 109 12.47 -6.36 8.88
CA TYR A 109 11.27 -6.74 8.14
C TYR A 109 10.56 -5.53 7.51
N LEU A 110 10.36 -4.46 8.28
CA LEU A 110 9.76 -3.22 7.77
C LEU A 110 10.62 -2.57 6.69
N THR A 111 11.94 -2.62 6.83
CA THR A 111 12.90 -2.12 5.82
C THR A 111 12.76 -2.90 4.51
N GLN A 112 12.76 -4.23 4.58
CA GLN A 112 12.58 -5.09 3.40
C GLN A 112 11.22 -4.85 2.73
N LYS A 113 10.16 -4.70 3.53
CA LYS A 113 8.83 -4.38 3.03
C LYS A 113 8.79 -3.04 2.27
N ASP A 114 9.44 -2.00 2.78
CA ASP A 114 9.54 -0.71 2.09
C ASP A 114 10.30 -0.83 0.76
N ILE A 115 11.40 -1.59 0.73
CA ILE A 115 12.17 -1.86 -0.49
C ILE A 115 11.31 -2.60 -1.53
N GLN A 116 10.56 -3.63 -1.11
CA GLN A 116 9.67 -4.39 -1.99
C GLN A 116 8.58 -3.50 -2.60
N LEU A 117 7.94 -2.64 -1.80
CA LEU A 117 6.92 -1.71 -2.29
C LEU A 117 7.49 -0.69 -3.28
N LYS A 118 8.71 -0.21 -3.06
CA LYS A 118 9.40 0.69 -3.99
C LYS A 118 9.70 -0.01 -5.32
N LYS A 119 10.24 -1.23 -5.27
CA LYS A 119 10.49 -2.06 -6.47
C LYS A 119 9.20 -2.31 -7.25
N LEU A 120 8.12 -2.70 -6.56
CA LEU A 120 6.82 -2.90 -7.19
C LEU A 120 6.32 -1.63 -7.89
N ARG A 121 6.43 -0.48 -7.22
CA ARG A 121 6.06 0.80 -7.84
C ARG A 121 6.91 1.10 -9.07
N GLN A 122 8.22 0.87 -9.00
CA GLN A 122 9.12 1.07 -10.14
C GLN A 122 8.75 0.19 -11.33
N VAL A 123 8.45 -1.09 -11.08
CA VAL A 123 8.03 -2.04 -12.12
C VAL A 123 6.69 -1.63 -12.75
N LEU A 124 5.75 -1.10 -11.97
CA LEU A 124 4.43 -0.66 -12.46
C LEU A 124 4.44 0.69 -13.19
N ILE A 125 5.45 1.53 -12.96
CA ILE A 125 5.58 2.81 -13.66
C ILE A 125 5.84 2.58 -15.15
N TYR A 126 6.67 1.60 -15.51
CA TYR A 126 6.98 1.28 -16.91
C TYR A 126 5.74 0.99 -17.79
N PRO A 127 4.88 0.01 -17.47
CA PRO A 127 3.69 -0.26 -18.26
C PRO A 127 2.70 0.91 -18.24
N CYS A 128 2.63 1.70 -17.16
CA CYS A 128 1.76 2.87 -17.11
C CYS A 128 2.17 3.93 -18.14
N ILE A 129 3.47 4.26 -18.19
CA ILE A 129 4.02 5.20 -19.18
C ILE A 129 3.77 4.68 -20.61
N LEU A 130 3.98 3.39 -20.83
CA LEU A 130 3.78 2.77 -22.14
C LEU A 130 2.31 2.83 -22.60
N ILE A 131 1.36 2.56 -21.70
CA ILE A 131 -0.08 2.66 -21.99
C ILE A 131 -0.47 4.10 -22.33
N VAL A 132 0.00 5.08 -21.54
CA VAL A 132 -0.25 6.50 -21.82
C VAL A 132 0.30 6.89 -23.18
N PHE A 133 1.53 6.49 -23.49
CA PHE A 133 2.13 6.73 -24.81
C PHE A 133 1.30 6.13 -25.93
N LEU A 134 0.84 4.88 -25.79
CA LEU A 134 0.01 4.20 -26.79
C LEU A 134 -1.33 4.92 -26.99
N VAL A 135 -2.01 5.31 -25.92
CA VAL A 135 -3.26 6.09 -25.99
C VAL A 135 -3.05 7.43 -26.69
N CYS A 136 -1.97 8.15 -26.35
CA CYS A 136 -1.61 9.40 -27.01
C CYS A 136 -1.31 9.20 -28.50
N MET A 137 -0.60 8.14 -28.87
CA MET A 137 -0.30 7.81 -30.26
C MET A 137 -1.58 7.51 -31.05
N VAL A 138 -2.48 6.69 -30.51
CA VAL A 138 -3.78 6.39 -31.14
C VAL A 138 -4.63 7.66 -31.29
N ALA A 139 -4.62 8.54 -30.28
CA ALA A 139 -5.29 9.84 -30.38
C ALA A 139 -4.68 10.71 -31.49
N ALA A 140 -3.35 10.77 -31.61
CA ALA A 140 -2.68 11.49 -32.69
C ALA A 140 -3.06 10.95 -34.08
N ILE A 141 -3.13 9.62 -34.24
CA ILE A 141 -3.61 9.00 -35.48
C ILE A 141 -5.05 9.44 -35.77
N ARG A 142 -5.94 9.41 -34.77
CA ARG A 142 -7.34 9.79 -34.94
C ARG A 142 -7.52 11.27 -35.32
N TYR A 143 -6.80 12.18 -34.65
CA TYR A 143 -7.01 13.61 -34.82
C TYR A 143 -6.20 14.22 -35.96
N LEU A 144 -4.96 13.77 -36.18
CA LEU A 144 -4.08 14.33 -37.22
C LEU A 144 -4.24 13.58 -38.55
N LEU A 145 -3.95 12.28 -38.56
CA LEU A 145 -3.91 11.49 -39.81
C LEU A 145 -5.30 11.24 -40.36
N LEU A 146 -6.22 10.76 -39.51
CA LEU A 146 -7.55 10.37 -39.96
C LEU A 146 -8.37 11.56 -40.43
N GLY A 147 -8.26 12.70 -39.74
CA GLY A 147 -8.91 13.95 -40.15
C GLY A 147 -8.45 14.41 -41.53
N GLN A 148 -7.14 14.33 -41.82
CA GLN A 148 -6.60 14.66 -43.14
C GLN A 148 -7.07 13.68 -44.23
N LEU A 149 -7.02 12.37 -43.98
CA LEU A 149 -7.45 11.35 -44.94
C LEU A 149 -8.93 11.48 -45.30
N GLN A 150 -9.80 11.76 -44.32
CA GLN A 150 -11.22 11.96 -44.58
C GLN A 150 -11.52 13.19 -45.45
N SER A 151 -10.67 14.22 -45.40
CA SER A 151 -10.81 15.41 -46.27
C SER A 151 -10.35 15.17 -47.70
N MET A 152 -9.46 14.18 -47.92
CA MET A 152 -8.88 13.87 -49.23
C MET A 152 -9.65 12.77 -49.98
N VAL A 153 -10.34 11.89 -49.26
CA VAL A 153 -11.04 10.73 -49.84
C VAL A 153 -12.49 11.09 -50.15
N GLN A 154 -12.92 10.89 -51.40
CA GLN A 154 -14.33 10.97 -51.78
C GLN A 154 -15.08 9.76 -51.23
N VAL A 155 -15.70 9.92 -50.06
CA VAL A 155 -16.38 8.82 -49.35
C VAL A 155 -17.58 8.25 -50.14
N GLU A 156 -18.17 9.03 -51.05
CA GLU A 156 -19.28 8.59 -51.91
C GLU A 156 -18.90 7.40 -52.81
N SER A 157 -17.71 7.39 -53.44
CA SER A 157 -17.29 6.33 -54.36
C SER A 157 -16.92 5.02 -53.65
N ILE A 158 -16.62 5.09 -52.35
CA ILE A 158 -16.29 3.93 -51.50
C ILE A 158 -17.57 3.20 -51.05
N LYS A 159 -18.69 3.90 -50.90
CA LYS A 159 -19.97 3.32 -50.47
C LYS A 159 -20.53 2.31 -51.47
N ASP A 160 -20.22 2.46 -52.76
CA ASP A 160 -20.72 1.60 -53.83
C ASP A 160 -20.09 0.18 -53.79
N HIS A 161 -18.95 0.02 -53.11
CA HIS A 161 -18.26 -1.26 -53.00
C HIS A 161 -18.24 -1.74 -51.54
N MET A 162 -19.07 -2.75 -51.22
CA MET A 162 -19.27 -3.27 -49.86
C MET A 162 -17.96 -3.61 -49.12
N MET A 163 -17.00 -4.25 -49.80
CA MET A 163 -15.71 -4.63 -49.20
C MET A 163 -14.86 -3.41 -48.81
N LEU A 164 -14.78 -2.40 -49.69
CA LEU A 164 -14.03 -1.17 -49.44
C LEU A 164 -14.70 -0.34 -48.33
N TYR A 165 -16.03 -0.32 -48.31
CA TYR A 165 -16.80 0.34 -47.25
C TYR A 165 -16.54 -0.27 -45.87
N LEU A 166 -16.51 -1.60 -45.74
CA LEU A 166 -16.21 -2.28 -44.47
C LEU A 166 -14.79 -1.98 -43.95
N ILE A 167 -13.79 -2.02 -44.83
CA ILE A 167 -12.39 -1.74 -44.48
C ILE A 167 -12.25 -0.28 -44.02
N TRP A 168 -12.84 0.65 -44.75
CA TRP A 168 -12.84 2.08 -44.40
C TRP A 168 -13.52 2.32 -43.06
N ASN A 169 -14.70 1.71 -42.84
CA ASN A 169 -15.43 1.82 -41.59
C ASN A 169 -14.59 1.29 -40.41
N GLY A 170 -13.98 0.11 -40.56
CA GLY A 170 -13.07 -0.44 -39.55
C GLY A 170 -11.92 0.51 -39.22
N PHE A 171 -11.23 1.03 -40.25
CA PHE A 171 -10.12 1.96 -40.08
C PHE A 171 -10.53 3.26 -39.36
N VAL A 172 -11.72 3.79 -39.68
CA VAL A 172 -12.23 5.02 -39.09
C VAL A 172 -12.63 4.84 -37.63
N TYR A 173 -13.35 3.77 -37.31
CA TYR A 173 -13.93 3.57 -35.97
C TYR A 173 -12.98 2.88 -34.97
N LEU A 174 -11.97 2.15 -35.43
CA LEU A 174 -11.05 1.41 -34.54
C LEU A 174 -10.31 2.32 -33.54
N PRO A 175 -9.70 3.46 -33.93
CA PRO A 175 -9.07 4.37 -32.97
C PRO A 175 -10.06 4.90 -31.92
N SER A 176 -11.30 5.24 -32.31
CA SER A 176 -12.33 5.70 -31.36
C SER A 176 -12.78 4.60 -30.39
N ILE A 177 -12.87 3.34 -30.86
CA ILE A 177 -13.19 2.19 -30.01
C ILE A 177 -12.06 1.97 -28.98
N VAL A 178 -10.79 1.99 -29.41
CA VAL A 178 -9.63 1.82 -28.52
C VAL A 178 -9.59 2.91 -27.45
N LEU A 179 -9.81 4.17 -27.82
CA LEU A 179 -9.87 5.28 -26.87
C LEU A 179 -11.06 5.12 -25.91
N GLY A 180 -12.24 4.74 -26.42
CA GLY A 180 -13.44 4.49 -25.61
C GLY A 180 -13.25 3.37 -24.60
N VAL A 181 -12.67 2.24 -25.02
CA VAL A 181 -12.35 1.10 -24.14
C VAL A 181 -11.31 1.50 -23.09
N SER A 182 -10.26 2.23 -23.46
CA SER A 182 -9.25 2.73 -22.52
C SER A 182 -9.88 3.63 -21.44
N LEU A 183 -10.78 4.55 -21.84
CA LEU A 183 -11.51 5.41 -20.92
C LEU A 183 -12.45 4.62 -20.01
N PHE A 184 -13.17 3.64 -20.57
CA PHE A 184 -14.05 2.77 -19.79
C PHE A 184 -13.28 1.98 -18.73
N ILE A 185 -12.12 1.41 -19.08
CA ILE A 185 -11.25 0.72 -18.12
C ILE A 185 -10.76 1.69 -17.05
N GLY A 186 -10.30 2.88 -17.43
CA GLY A 186 -9.82 3.90 -16.48
C GLY A 186 -10.89 4.34 -15.48
N THR A 187 -12.11 4.58 -15.97
CA THR A 187 -13.26 4.95 -15.12
C THR A 187 -13.70 3.80 -14.22
N ALA A 188 -13.76 2.56 -14.72
CA ALA A 188 -14.07 1.37 -13.93
C ALA A 188 -13.04 1.17 -12.80
N VAL A 189 -11.75 1.29 -13.09
CA VAL A 189 -10.66 1.22 -12.08
C VAL A 189 -10.81 2.35 -11.05
N GLY A 190 -11.11 3.57 -11.50
CA GLY A 190 -11.34 4.71 -10.60
C GLY A 190 -12.52 4.52 -9.66
N ILE A 191 -13.65 4.01 -10.18
CA ILE A 191 -14.84 3.67 -9.39
C ILE A 191 -14.50 2.59 -8.37
N VAL A 192 -13.85 1.50 -8.81
CA VAL A 192 -13.42 0.41 -7.90
C VAL A 192 -12.50 0.94 -6.80
N TYR A 193 -11.54 1.81 -7.14
CA TYR A 193 -10.66 2.44 -6.16
C TYR A 193 -11.42 3.28 -5.12
N LEU A 194 -12.37 4.11 -5.56
CA LEU A 194 -13.21 4.93 -4.68
C LEU A 194 -14.12 4.08 -3.79
N PHE A 195 -14.75 3.05 -4.37
CA PHE A 195 -15.54 2.08 -3.60
C PHE A 195 -14.69 1.37 -2.56
N TRP A 196 -13.45 1.02 -2.90
CA TRP A 196 -12.58 0.35 -1.95
C TRP A 196 -12.14 1.24 -0.82
N LYS A 197 -11.70 2.49 -1.09
CA LYS A 197 -11.17 3.41 -0.07
C LYS A 197 -11.99 3.44 1.23
N ASN A 198 -13.32 3.37 1.14
CA ASN A 198 -14.23 3.52 2.29
C ASN A 198 -14.75 2.19 2.90
N LYS A 199 -14.40 1.02 2.35
CA LYS A 199 -14.86 -0.28 2.89
C LYS A 199 -13.85 -0.90 3.87
N THR A 200 -14.37 -1.51 4.92
CA THR A 200 -13.59 -2.35 5.86
C THR A 200 -12.96 -3.54 5.14
N ILE A 201 -11.77 -3.95 5.58
CA ILE A 201 -10.97 -5.05 4.99
C ILE A 201 -11.79 -6.32 4.75
N LEU A 202 -12.66 -6.69 5.70
CA LEU A 202 -13.53 -7.87 5.60
C LEU A 202 -14.53 -7.80 4.44
N LYS A 203 -15.11 -6.62 4.16
CA LYS A 203 -16.04 -6.44 3.03
C LYS A 203 -15.29 -6.48 1.69
N ARG A 204 -14.05 -5.99 1.66
CA ARG A 204 -13.19 -6.08 0.46
C ARG A 204 -12.84 -7.54 0.13
N LEU A 205 -12.47 -8.31 1.15
CA LEU A 205 -12.13 -9.73 1.02
C LEU A 205 -13.29 -10.59 0.53
N ARG A 206 -14.48 -10.39 1.10
CA ARG A 206 -15.69 -11.12 0.66
C ARG A 206 -16.05 -10.84 -0.80
N PHE A 207 -15.81 -9.62 -1.27
CA PHE A 207 -16.02 -9.28 -2.68
C PHE A 207 -14.96 -9.93 -3.58
N LEU A 208 -13.69 -9.90 -3.17
CA LEU A 208 -12.58 -10.44 -3.96
C LEU A 208 -12.59 -11.97 -4.09
N THR A 209 -13.03 -12.65 -3.05
CA THR A 209 -13.19 -14.11 -3.03
C THR A 209 -14.32 -14.62 -3.92
N ARG A 210 -15.25 -13.76 -4.36
CA ARG A 210 -16.31 -14.10 -5.32
C ARG A 210 -15.88 -14.05 -6.78
N LEU A 211 -14.70 -13.49 -7.09
CA LEU A 211 -14.17 -13.50 -8.44
C LEU A 211 -13.48 -14.85 -8.70
N PRO A 212 -13.82 -15.59 -9.77
CA PRO A 212 -13.34 -16.96 -9.98
C PRO A 212 -11.81 -17.05 -10.11
N ILE A 213 -11.16 -16.04 -10.72
CA ILE A 213 -9.70 -16.02 -10.94
C ILE A 213 -8.97 -15.42 -9.73
N VAL A 214 -9.44 -14.28 -9.21
CA VAL A 214 -8.76 -13.56 -8.12
C VAL A 214 -9.03 -14.21 -6.76
N GLY A 215 -10.20 -14.84 -6.58
CA GLY A 215 -10.63 -15.39 -5.32
C GLY A 215 -9.79 -16.56 -4.83
N SER A 216 -9.34 -17.43 -5.73
CA SER A 216 -8.44 -18.55 -5.40
C SER A 216 -7.09 -18.04 -4.88
N LEU A 217 -6.47 -17.08 -5.60
CA LEU A 217 -5.20 -16.46 -5.19
C LEU A 217 -5.31 -15.73 -3.86
N VAL A 218 -6.41 -15.01 -3.65
CA VAL A 218 -6.69 -14.33 -2.37
C VAL A 218 -6.83 -15.35 -1.25
N CYS A 219 -7.57 -16.44 -1.46
CA CYS A 219 -7.71 -17.49 -0.46
C CYS A 219 -6.35 -18.09 -0.08
N GLN A 220 -5.54 -18.48 -1.07
CA GLN A 220 -4.19 -19.02 -0.84
C GLN A 220 -3.28 -18.04 -0.10
N TYR A 221 -3.31 -16.76 -0.49
CA TYR A 221 -2.52 -15.73 0.17
C TYR A 221 -2.92 -15.55 1.64
N TYR A 222 -4.22 -15.52 1.95
CA TYR A 222 -4.69 -15.37 3.32
C TYR A 222 -4.42 -16.64 4.15
N THR A 223 -4.57 -17.83 3.58
CA THR A 223 -4.18 -19.08 4.26
C THR A 223 -2.69 -19.08 4.60
N PHE A 224 -1.83 -18.69 3.66
CA PHE A 224 -0.39 -18.52 3.91
C PHE A 224 -0.12 -17.47 4.98
N LEU A 225 -0.81 -16.33 4.92
CA LEU A 225 -0.68 -15.26 5.91
C LEU A 225 -1.02 -15.76 7.31
N TYR A 226 -2.15 -16.44 7.48
CA TYR A 226 -2.56 -17.01 8.77
C TYR A 226 -1.56 -18.06 9.26
N ALA A 227 -1.16 -19.02 8.41
CA ALA A 227 -0.18 -20.03 8.78
C ALA A 227 1.15 -19.40 9.23
N ARG A 228 1.58 -18.32 8.57
CA ARG A 228 2.78 -17.57 8.94
C ARG A 228 2.61 -16.84 10.28
N GLU A 229 1.51 -16.13 10.51
CA GLU A 229 1.28 -15.46 11.79
C GLU A 229 1.23 -16.49 12.94
N PHE A 230 0.60 -17.65 12.74
CA PHE A 230 0.61 -18.74 13.73
C PHE A 230 2.00 -19.33 13.99
N ALA A 231 2.90 -19.35 13.00
CA ALA A 231 4.27 -19.82 13.19
C ALA A 231 5.15 -18.84 14.01
N TYR A 232 4.71 -17.58 14.18
CA TYR A 232 5.41 -16.59 15.01
C TYR A 232 4.93 -16.54 16.47
N PHE A 233 3.81 -17.21 16.79
CA PHE A 233 3.34 -17.45 18.16
C PHE A 233 3.95 -18.74 18.71
#